data_AF-A0A2E6C7Q0-F1
#
_entry.id   AF-A0A2E6C7Q0-F1
#
_cell.length_a   1.000
_cell.length_b   1.000
_cell.length_c   1.000
_cell.angle_alpha   90.00
_cell.angle_beta   90.00
_cell.angle_gamma   90.00
#
_symmetry.space_group_name_H-M   'P 1'
#
loop_
_entity.id
_entity.type
_entity.pdbx_description
1 polymer ?
#
loop_
_entity_poly.entity_id
_entity_poly.type
_entity_poly.pdbx_seq_one_letter_code
_entity_poly.pdbx_strand_id
1 'polypeptide(L)'
;MSVDVEVKVSDWSKICSIFSEMFEGLGKVEISDDMVSFQSQKPHVATGITLDSEGRILANMPLHAVETEFQIVHFPANRQSIKLTGENSTYEYRIPPKILNLR
;
A
#
# COMPACT_ATOMS: atom_id res chain seq x y z
N MET A 1 0.03 -21.65 -1.06
CA MET A 1 1.05 -21.08 -0.17
C MET A 1 1.16 -19.61 -0.53
N SER A 2 0.58 -18.71 0.25
CA SER A 2 0.88 -17.29 0.11
C SER A 2 2.12 -17.04 0.96
N VAL A 3 3.17 -16.50 0.35
CA VAL A 3 4.42 -16.16 1.04
C VAL A 3 4.42 -14.67 1.34
N ASP A 4 4.95 -14.32 2.51
CA ASP A 4 5.29 -12.95 2.84
C ASP A 4 6.41 -12.47 1.91
N VAL A 5 6.25 -11.30 1.31
CA VAL A 5 7.22 -10.76 0.35
C VAL A 5 7.74 -9.41 0.85
N GLU A 6 9.05 -9.33 1.04
CA GLU A 6 9.75 -8.07 1.32
C GLU A 6 10.43 -7.58 0.05
N VAL A 7 10.20 -6.31 -0.29
CA VAL A 7 10.75 -5.66 -1.49
C VAL A 7 11.35 -4.33 -1.08
N LYS A 8 12.57 -4.05 -1.53
CA LYS A 8 13.19 -2.74 -1.33
C LYS A 8 12.57 -1.72 -2.28
N VAL A 9 12.53 -0.45 -1.88
CA VAL A 9 12.03 0.65 -2.73
C VAL A 9 12.78 0.71 -4.08
N SER A 10 14.06 0.34 -4.09
CA SER A 10 14.89 0.22 -5.29
C SER A 10 14.33 -0.79 -6.32
N ASP A 11 13.56 -1.79 -5.89
CA ASP A 11 12.86 -2.75 -6.74
C ASP A 11 11.42 -2.28 -7.03
N TRP A 12 11.29 -1.03 -7.47
CA TRP A 12 10.00 -0.36 -7.66
C TRP A 12 9.03 -1.11 -8.58
N SER A 13 9.52 -1.67 -9.68
CA SER A 13 8.72 -2.46 -10.61
C SER A 13 8.02 -3.65 -9.93
N LYS A 14 8.71 -4.29 -8.98
CA LYS A 14 8.16 -5.42 -8.21
C LYS A 14 7.14 -4.94 -7.18
N ILE A 15 7.37 -3.79 -6.53
CA ILE A 15 6.38 -3.12 -5.67
C ILE A 15 5.10 -2.86 -6.46
N CYS A 16 5.20 -2.26 -7.64
CA CYS A 16 4.05 -1.96 -8.50
C CYS A 16 3.24 -3.21 -8.84
N SER A 17 3.92 -4.29 -9.24
CA SER A 17 3.27 -5.55 -9.60
C SER A 17 2.50 -6.15 -8.42
N ILE A 18 3.16 -6.29 -7.26
CA ILE A 18 2.54 -6.91 -6.06
C ILE A 18 1.44 -6.01 -5.50
N PHE A 19 1.66 -4.70 -5.49
CA PHE A 19 0.67 -3.73 -5.03
C PHE A 19 -0.61 -3.80 -5.89
N SER A 20 -0.46 -3.87 -7.22
CA SER A 20 -1.59 -4.07 -8.13
C SER A 20 -2.37 -5.33 -7.81
N GLU A 21 -1.69 -6.48 -7.70
CA GLU A 21 -2.31 -7.78 -7.40
C GLU A 21 -2.95 -7.84 -6.01
N MET A 22 -2.43 -7.06 -5.05
CA MET A 22 -2.97 -6.99 -3.71
C MET A 22 -4.30 -6.25 -3.67
N PHE A 23 -4.39 -5.11 -4.36
CA PHE A 23 -5.57 -4.24 -4.37
C PHE A 23 -6.52 -4.44 -5.56
N GLU A 24 -6.18 -5.34 -6.47
CA GLU A 24 -7.04 -5.73 -7.58
C GLU A 24 -8.44 -6.13 -7.08
N GLY A 25 -9.47 -5.50 -7.65
CA GLY A 25 -10.87 -5.75 -7.27
C GLY A 25 -11.35 -5.07 -5.99
N LEU A 26 -10.47 -4.46 -5.19
CA LEU A 26 -10.83 -3.78 -3.93
C LEU A 26 -11.19 -2.30 -4.11
N GLY A 27 -10.79 -1.68 -5.22
CA GLY A 27 -10.96 -0.25 -5.47
C GLY A 27 -10.24 0.22 -6.74
N LYS A 28 -9.93 1.52 -6.79
CA LYS A 28 -9.14 2.10 -7.88
C LYS A 28 -7.66 2.00 -7.52
N VAL A 29 -6.88 1.35 -8.37
CA VAL A 29 -5.41 1.30 -8.29
C VAL A 29 -4.87 2.14 -9.44
N GLU A 30 -3.99 3.09 -9.13
CA GLU A 30 -3.28 3.89 -10.14
C GLU A 30 -1.78 3.63 -9.99
N ILE A 31 -1.15 3.26 -11.10
CA ILE A 31 0.28 2.94 -11.17
C ILE A 31 0.89 3.85 -12.20
N SER A 32 1.95 4.55 -11.81
CA SER A 32 2.78 5.43 -12.62
C SER A 32 4.23 5.00 -12.47
N ASP A 33 5.12 5.53 -13.31
CA ASP A 33 6.56 5.20 -13.27
C ASP A 33 7.19 5.51 -11.92
N ASP A 34 6.68 6.52 -11.23
CA ASP A 34 7.21 7.07 -9.98
C ASP A 34 6.30 6.89 -8.76
N MET A 35 5.06 6.45 -8.94
CA MET A 35 4.05 6.41 -7.87
C MET A 35 3.03 5.29 -8.05
N VAL A 36 2.64 4.65 -6.95
CA VAL A 36 1.49 3.74 -6.90
C VAL A 36 0.50 4.21 -5.85
N SER A 37 -0.78 4.19 -6.18
CA SER A 37 -1.83 4.57 -5.26
C SER A 37 -3.01 3.63 -5.31
N PHE A 38 -3.60 3.42 -4.14
CA PHE A 38 -4.87 2.73 -3.96
C PHE A 38 -5.87 3.71 -3.34
N GLN A 39 -7.07 3.75 -3.89
CA GLN A 39 -8.20 4.45 -3.30
C GLN A 39 -9.43 3.55 -3.28
N SER A 40 -10.06 3.46 -2.11
CA SER A 40 -11.35 2.81 -1.98
C SER A 40 -12.46 3.66 -2.60
N GLN A 41 -13.48 3.01 -3.16
CA GLN A 41 -14.63 3.68 -3.77
C GLN A 41 -15.85 3.67 -2.82
N LYS A 42 -16.71 4.68 -2.96
CA LYS A 42 -18.01 4.72 -2.25
C LYS A 42 -18.87 3.51 -2.64
N PRO A 43 -19.72 2.97 -1.74
CA PRO A 43 -20.11 3.48 -0.42
C PRO A 43 -19.19 3.05 0.74
N HIS A 44 -18.03 2.46 0.43
CA HIS A 44 -17.10 1.98 1.45
C HIS A 44 -16.32 3.13 2.12
N VAL A 45 -15.64 2.84 3.23
CA VAL A 45 -14.86 3.82 3.99
C VAL A 45 -13.82 4.46 3.07
N ALA A 46 -13.84 5.79 2.94
CA ALA A 46 -12.86 6.54 2.15
C ALA A 46 -11.48 6.38 2.80
N THR A 47 -10.64 5.57 2.16
CA THR A 47 -9.27 5.31 2.60
C THR A 47 -8.41 5.09 1.37
N GLY A 48 -7.17 5.54 1.44
CA GLY A 48 -6.23 5.34 0.38
C GLY A 48 -4.81 5.39 0.90
N ILE A 49 -3.95 4.69 0.19
CA ILE A 49 -2.51 4.72 0.40
C ILE A 49 -1.84 4.96 -0.92
N THR A 50 -0.88 5.87 -0.90
CA THR A 50 -0.03 6.20 -2.03
C THR A 50 1.41 6.02 -1.59
N LEU A 51 2.21 5.41 -2.45
CA LEU A 51 3.64 5.20 -2.28
C LEU A 51 4.33 5.83 -3.48
N ASP A 52 5.45 6.50 -3.28
CA ASP A 52 6.32 6.92 -4.36
C ASP A 52 7.62 6.08 -4.42
N SER A 53 8.29 6.14 -5.56
CA SER A 53 9.55 5.47 -5.85
C SER A 53 10.76 6.07 -5.11
N GLU A 54 10.59 7.25 -4.50
CA GLU A 54 11.57 7.84 -3.59
C GLU A 54 11.44 7.28 -2.16
N GLY A 55 10.39 6.50 -1.90
CA GLY A 55 10.11 5.91 -0.61
C GLY A 55 9.23 6.78 0.27
N ARG A 56 8.48 7.76 -0.25
CA ARG A 56 7.52 8.53 0.56
C ARG A 56 6.15 7.89 0.55
N ILE A 57 5.51 7.90 1.72
CA ILE A 57 4.13 7.47 1.90
C ILE A 57 3.24 8.70 1.89
N LEU A 58 2.13 8.61 1.18
CA LEU A 58 1.01 9.54 1.27
C LEU A 58 -0.24 8.72 1.58
N ALA A 59 -0.48 8.50 2.87
CA ALA A 59 -1.71 7.89 3.34
C ALA A 59 -2.75 8.97 3.63
N ASN A 60 -3.80 9.05 2.81
CA ASN A 60 -4.93 9.93 3.07
C ASN A 60 -5.88 9.23 4.06
N MET A 61 -5.55 9.34 5.35
CA MET A 61 -6.55 9.18 6.40
C MET A 61 -7.18 10.54 6.71
N PRO A 62 -8.47 10.61 7.09
CA PRO A 62 -9.18 11.86 7.37
C PRO A 62 -8.61 12.69 8.54
N LEU A 63 -7.51 12.30 9.18
CA LEU A 63 -6.90 13.04 10.30
C LEU A 63 -5.41 13.41 10.15
N HIS A 64 -4.58 12.67 9.40
CA HIS A 64 -3.15 13.01 9.24
C HIS A 64 -2.58 12.47 7.92
N ALA A 65 -1.98 13.34 7.11
CA ALA A 65 -1.03 12.92 6.09
C ALA A 65 0.28 12.55 6.78
N VAL A 66 0.67 11.28 6.70
CA VAL A 66 1.94 10.80 7.25
C VAL A 66 2.94 10.80 6.11
N GLU A 67 3.75 11.86 6.00
CA GLU A 67 4.94 11.85 5.15
C GLU A 67 6.06 11.16 5.92
N THR A 68 6.34 9.92 5.55
CA THR A 68 7.43 9.15 6.12
C THR A 68 8.17 8.44 5.00
N GLU A 69 9.49 8.40 5.11
CA GLU A 69 10.36 7.70 4.19
C GLU A 69 10.44 6.20 4.56
N PHE A 70 10.26 5.32 3.58
CA PHE A 70 10.38 3.88 3.68
C PHE A 70 11.45 3.38 2.71
N GLN A 71 12.17 2.34 3.13
CA GLN A 71 13.19 1.68 2.32
C GLN A 71 12.73 0.29 1.90
N ILE A 72 11.84 -0.32 2.67
CA ILE A 72 11.34 -1.69 2.46
C ILE A 72 9.83 -1.70 2.56
N VAL A 73 9.19 -2.34 1.59
CA VAL A 73 7.76 -2.65 1.57
C VAL A 73 7.59 -4.14 1.83
N HIS A 74 6.85 -4.48 2.86
CA HIS A 74 6.50 -5.83 3.22
C HIS A 74 5.01 -6.09 2.91
N PHE A 75 4.80 -7.04 2.00
CA PHE A 75 3.50 -7.53 1.57
C PHE A 75 3.22 -8.87 2.26
N PRO A 76 2.42 -8.88 3.34
CA PRO A 76 2.10 -10.09 4.04
C PRO A 76 1.26 -11.04 3.19
N ALA A 77 1.44 -12.34 3.43
CA ALA A 77 0.78 -13.42 2.71
C ALA A 77 -0.76 -13.31 2.70
N ASN A 78 -1.33 -12.72 3.76
CA ASN A 78 -2.78 -12.55 3.92
C ASN A 78 -3.36 -11.46 3.01
N ARG A 79 -2.54 -10.58 2.42
CA ARG A 79 -2.98 -9.43 1.60
C ARG A 79 -4.01 -8.54 2.31
N GLN A 80 -3.90 -8.43 3.62
CA GLN A 80 -4.81 -7.61 4.46
C GLN A 80 -4.16 -6.32 4.95
N SER A 81 -2.83 -6.25 4.95
CA SER A 81 -2.09 -5.06 5.34
C SER A 81 -0.83 -4.91 4.50
N ILE A 82 -0.23 -3.73 4.51
CA ILE A 82 1.10 -3.47 3.97
C ILE A 82 1.91 -2.85 5.08
N LYS A 83 3.14 -3.35 5.29
CA LYS A 83 4.08 -2.75 6.23
C LYS A 83 5.17 -2.04 5.46
N LEU A 84 5.48 -0.83 5.88
CA LEU A 84 6.47 0.05 5.27
C LEU A 84 7.49 0.35 6.33
N THR A 85 8.73 -0.06 6.09
CA THR A 85 9.84 0.08 7.04
C THR A 85 10.82 1.08 6.49
N GLY A 86 10.95 2.20 7.18
CA GLY A 86 11.99 3.20 7.00
C GLY A 86 13.13 3.00 7.99
N GLU A 87 14.05 3.97 7.99
CA GLU A 87 15.26 3.92 8.81
C GLU A 87 14.95 4.04 10.31
N ASN A 88 13.99 4.88 10.68
CA ASN A 88 13.62 5.18 12.07
C ASN A 88 12.14 4.99 12.37
N SER A 89 11.37 4.45 11.43
CA SER A 89 9.91 4.41 11.51
C SER A 89 9.35 3.22 10.74
N THR A 90 8.33 2.59 11.31
CA THR A 90 7.54 1.58 10.62
C THR A 90 6.09 2.04 10.57
N TYR A 91 5.50 1.99 9.39
CA TYR A 91 4.10 2.28 9.17
C TYR A 91 3.38 1.02 8.69
N GLU A 92 2.26 0.67 9.32
CA GLU A 92 1.41 -0.43 8.86
C GLU A 92 0.07 0.12 8.37
N TYR A 93 -0.17 -0.02 7.08
CA TYR A 93 -1.47 0.24 6.49
C TYR A 93 -2.33 -1.02 6.54
N ARG A 94 -3.47 -0.99 7.23
CA ARG A 94 -4.42 -2.10 7.27
C ARG A 94 -5.63 -1.80 6.41
N ILE A 95 -5.95 -2.72 5.50
CA ILE A 95 -7.16 -2.63 4.68
C ILE A 95 -8.37 -2.86 5.60
N PRO A 96 -9.34 -1.92 5.66
CA PRO A 96 -10.54 -2.12 6.45
C PRO A 96 -11.31 -3.38 6.03
N PRO A 97 -11.89 -4.14 6.99
CA PRO A 97 -12.63 -5.37 6.70
C PRO A 97 -13.82 -5.14 5.76
N LYS A 98 -14.41 -3.92 5.78
CA LYS A 98 -15.48 -3.52 4.85
C LYS A 98 -15.06 -3.48 3.38
N ILE A 99 -13.77 -3.36 3.10
CA ILE A 99 -13.19 -3.41 1.75
C ILE A 99 -12.72 -4.83 1.45
N LEU A 100 -12.09 -5.51 2.43
CA LEU A 100 -11.68 -6.92 2.26
C LEU A 100 -12.83 -7.86 1.90
N ASN A 101 -14.05 -7.59 2.39
CA ASN A 101 -15.26 -8.36 2.05
C ASN A 101 -15.70 -8.22 0.57
N LEU A 102 -15.04 -7.39 -0.24
CA LEU A 102 -15.28 -7.30 -1.69
C LEU A 102 -14.58 -8.43 -2.47
N ARG A 103 -13.68 -9.17 -1.82
CA ARG A 103 -12.83 -10.20 -2.42
C ARG A 103 -13.33 -11.61 -2.13
#